data_AF-A0A3P1CL78-F1
#
_entry.id   AF-A0A3P1CL78-F1
#
_cell.length_a   1.000
_cell.length_b   1.000
_cell.length_c   1.000
_cell.angle_alpha   90.00
_cell.angle_beta   90.00
_cell.angle_gamma   90.00
#
_symmetry.space_group_name_H-M   'P 1'
#
loop_
_entity.id
_entity.type
_entity.pdbx_description
1 polymer ?
#
loop_
_entity_poly.entity_id
_entity_poly.type
_entity_poly.pdbx_seq_one_letter_code
_entity_poly.pdbx_strand_id
1 'polypeptide(L)'
;MKKKLTFWVLGVLILSSCHSRTEILPSEAWSEGCVELAAYQKGYRLSGICCAYLLFPMIKQGQNGTFKVKGSYHFFTGVGYESIPTEVVGVFSSPDTTLTLNYSTGTQSKIYRLKPGHAQMACNCGCF
;
A
#
# COMPACT_ATOMS: atom_id res chain seq x y z
N MET A 1 1.93 44.20 55.05
CA MET A 1 1.59 42.76 54.96
C MET A 1 1.83 42.30 53.53
N LYS A 2 2.76 41.36 53.33
CA LYS A 2 3.12 40.81 52.02
C LYS A 2 2.15 39.68 51.66
N LYS A 3 1.44 39.76 50.54
CA LYS A 3 0.79 38.60 49.93
C LYS A 3 1.44 38.31 48.59
N LYS A 4 2.32 37.29 48.60
CA LYS A 4 2.75 36.60 47.38
C LYS A 4 1.57 35.75 46.92
N LEU A 5 1.09 35.98 45.70
CA LEU A 5 0.23 35.01 45.02
C LEU A 5 0.91 34.60 43.73
N THR A 6 1.75 33.57 43.86
CA THR A 6 2.16 32.68 42.78
C THR A 6 0.90 32.02 42.22
N PHE A 7 0.59 32.22 40.94
CA PHE A 7 -0.26 31.29 40.22
C PHE A 7 0.34 31.05 38.83
N TRP A 8 0.83 29.83 38.69
CA TRP A 8 1.37 29.23 37.48
C TRP A 8 0.34 29.26 36.36
N VAL A 9 0.59 30.05 35.31
CA VAL A 9 -0.14 29.88 34.04
C VAL A 9 0.67 28.95 33.17
N LEU A 10 0.29 27.67 33.29
CA LEU A 10 0.27 26.64 32.27
C LEU A 10 0.99 27.01 30.96
N GLY A 11 2.18 26.43 30.78
CA GLY A 11 2.79 26.29 29.47
C GLY A 11 1.85 25.51 28.56
N VAL A 12 1.21 26.22 27.63
CA VAL A 12 0.60 25.62 26.45
C VAL A 12 1.75 25.13 25.59
N LEU A 13 2.21 23.91 25.87
CA LEU A 13 3.03 23.12 24.97
C LEU A 13 2.16 22.88 23.73
N ILE A 14 2.34 23.74 22.75
CA ILE A 14 1.92 23.51 21.38
C ILE A 14 2.71 22.28 20.93
N LEU A 15 2.13 21.10 21.16
CA LEU A 15 2.52 19.87 20.49
C LEU A 15 2.14 20.06 19.03
N SER A 16 2.97 20.81 18.29
CA SER A 16 3.11 20.66 16.86
C SER A 16 3.58 19.23 16.64
N SER A 17 2.61 18.33 16.61
CA SER A 17 2.72 17.01 16.03
C SER A 17 3.25 17.24 14.62
N CYS A 18 4.57 17.12 14.47
CA CYS A 18 5.20 16.81 13.20
C CYS A 18 4.67 15.44 12.80
N HIS A 19 3.47 15.42 12.23
CA HIS A 19 2.95 14.27 11.54
C HIS A 19 3.80 14.15 10.27
N SER A 20 4.95 13.50 10.43
CA SER A 20 5.82 13.13 9.32
C SER A 20 5.04 12.12 8.50
N ARG A 21 4.25 12.62 7.53
CA ARG A 21 3.56 11.83 6.52
C ARG A 21 4.64 11.10 5.72
N THR A 22 5.02 9.93 6.22
CA THR A 22 6.09 9.06 5.71
C THR A 22 5.53 7.86 4.96
N GLU A 23 4.21 7.85 4.74
CA GLU A 23 3.51 6.79 4.01
C GLU A 23 3.33 7.24 2.54
N ILE A 24 3.93 6.48 1.60
CA ILE A 24 3.77 6.73 0.15
C ILE A 24 2.34 6.49 -0.28
N LEU A 25 1.71 5.50 0.33
CA LEU A 25 0.35 5.13 0.06
C LEU A 25 -0.46 5.53 1.29
N PRO A 26 -1.49 6.37 1.16
CA PRO A 26 -2.45 6.54 2.23
C PRO A 26 -2.95 5.15 2.62
N SER A 27 -3.36 4.98 3.89
CA SER A 27 -3.99 3.75 4.40
C SER A 27 -5.23 3.27 3.62
N GLU A 28 -5.62 4.04 2.60
CA GLU A 28 -6.73 3.83 1.70
C GLU A 28 -6.38 2.82 0.59
N ALA A 29 -7.41 2.18 0.05
CA ALA A 29 -7.26 1.26 -1.06
C ALA A 29 -6.90 1.99 -2.37
N TRP A 30 -6.27 1.25 -3.28
CA TRP A 30 -5.98 1.69 -4.64
C TRP A 30 -6.50 0.66 -5.62
N SER A 31 -7.03 1.06 -6.76
CA SER A 31 -7.63 0.12 -7.70
C SER A 31 -7.44 0.46 -9.17
N GLU A 32 -7.52 -0.58 -10.00
CA GLU A 32 -7.64 -0.51 -11.45
C GLU A 32 -8.62 -1.60 -11.90
N GLY A 33 -9.80 -1.19 -12.37
CA GLY A 33 -10.88 -2.13 -12.70
C GLY A 33 -11.27 -2.97 -11.48
N CYS A 34 -11.05 -4.28 -11.56
CA CYS A 34 -11.32 -5.22 -10.47
C CYS A 34 -10.12 -5.47 -9.55
N VAL A 35 -8.94 -4.99 -9.93
CA VAL A 35 -7.70 -5.18 -9.17
C VAL A 35 -7.66 -4.14 -8.06
N GLU A 36 -7.39 -4.59 -6.83
CA GLU A 36 -7.34 -3.73 -5.65
C GLU A 36 -6.08 -4.00 -4.85
N LEU A 37 -5.36 -2.93 -4.51
CA LEU A 37 -4.31 -2.92 -3.51
C LEU A 37 -4.86 -2.32 -2.22
N ALA A 38 -4.84 -3.10 -1.14
CA ALA A 38 -5.25 -2.63 0.17
C ALA A 38 -4.27 -3.10 1.26
N ALA A 39 -4.28 -2.43 2.40
CA ALA A 39 -3.52 -2.85 3.57
C ALA A 39 -4.00 -4.25 4.02
N TYR A 40 -3.05 -5.15 4.28
CA TYR A 40 -3.32 -6.50 4.74
C TYR A 40 -2.24 -6.94 5.72
N GLN A 41 -2.63 -7.20 6.97
CA GLN A 41 -1.72 -7.53 8.07
C GLN A 41 -0.60 -6.48 8.22
N LYS A 42 0.68 -6.88 8.06
CA LYS A 42 1.87 -6.02 8.14
C LYS A 42 2.36 -5.54 6.77
N GLY A 43 1.49 -5.56 5.76
CA GLY A 43 1.85 -5.31 4.39
C GLY A 43 0.68 -4.84 3.55
N TYR A 44 0.79 -5.09 2.26
CA TYR A 44 -0.25 -4.87 1.28
C TYR A 44 -0.60 -6.18 0.58
N ARG A 45 -1.86 -6.26 0.15
CA ARG A 45 -2.35 -7.32 -0.72
C ARG A 45 -2.92 -6.71 -1.99
N LEU A 46 -2.38 -7.13 -3.13
CA LEU A 46 -2.98 -6.88 -4.46
C LEU A 46 -3.89 -8.06 -4.78
N SER A 47 -5.19 -7.80 -4.83
CA SER A 47 -6.28 -8.75 -5.09
C SER A 47 -6.96 -8.45 -6.42
N GLY A 48 -7.94 -9.27 -6.80
CA GLY A 48 -8.67 -9.11 -8.08
C GLY A 48 -7.92 -9.67 -9.30
N ILE A 49 -6.77 -10.31 -9.07
CA ILE A 49 -6.06 -11.08 -10.08
C ILE A 49 -6.72 -12.46 -10.16
N CYS A 50 -7.02 -12.94 -11.36
CA CYS A 50 -7.69 -14.24 -11.49
C CYS A 50 -6.87 -15.36 -10.87
N CYS A 51 -7.50 -16.09 -9.94
CA CYS A 51 -6.91 -17.24 -9.25
C CYS A 51 -5.62 -16.92 -8.49
N ALA A 52 -5.37 -15.65 -8.19
CA ALA A 52 -4.10 -15.22 -7.64
C ALA A 52 -4.21 -13.96 -6.80
N TYR A 53 -3.19 -13.71 -5.99
CA TYR A 53 -3.00 -12.46 -5.28
C TYR A 53 -1.52 -12.27 -4.99
N LEU A 54 -1.11 -11.02 -4.75
CA LEU A 54 0.27 -10.68 -4.44
C LEU A 54 0.34 -10.06 -3.05
N LEU A 55 1.25 -10.55 -2.21
CA LEU A 55 1.56 -9.98 -0.90
C LEU A 55 2.93 -9.33 -0.92
N PHE A 56 3.06 -8.15 -0.31
CA PHE A 56 4.35 -7.49 -0.13
C PHE A 56 4.34 -6.60 1.11
N PRO A 57 5.52 -6.33 1.73
CA PRO A 57 5.59 -5.60 2.99
C PRO A 57 5.13 -4.15 2.84
N MET A 58 4.83 -3.50 3.97
CA MET A 58 4.60 -2.06 4.00
C MET A 58 5.83 -1.32 3.49
N ILE A 59 5.61 -0.34 2.63
CA ILE A 59 6.66 0.43 1.99
C ILE A 59 6.79 1.75 2.72
N LYS A 60 8.01 2.05 3.17
CA LYS A 60 8.36 3.37 3.71
C LYS A 60 8.82 4.28 2.57
N GLN A 61 8.62 5.58 2.74
CA GLN A 61 9.01 6.60 1.75
C GLN A 61 10.45 6.45 1.27
N GLY A 62 10.61 6.01 0.01
CA GLY A 62 11.85 6.15 -0.75
C GLY A 62 11.94 7.55 -1.35
N GLN A 63 13.15 7.98 -1.68
CA GLN A 63 13.35 9.21 -2.46
C GLN A 63 12.69 9.04 -3.84
N ASN A 64 11.96 10.06 -4.29
CA ASN A 64 11.32 10.16 -5.61
C ASN A 64 10.07 9.30 -5.86
N GLY A 65 9.40 8.78 -4.83
CA GLY A 65 8.13 8.05 -4.99
C GLY A 65 8.27 6.66 -5.63
N THR A 66 9.50 6.20 -5.85
CA THR A 66 9.79 4.86 -6.35
C THR A 66 10.13 3.92 -5.19
N PHE A 67 9.71 2.67 -5.30
CA PHE A 67 10.09 1.61 -4.38
C PHE A 67 10.33 0.28 -5.09
N LYS A 68 11.09 -0.58 -4.43
CA LYS A 68 11.41 -1.92 -4.88
C LYS A 68 11.43 -2.85 -3.67
N VAL A 69 10.56 -3.84 -3.65
CA VAL A 69 10.38 -4.75 -2.50
C VAL A 69 10.24 -6.20 -2.96
N LYS A 70 10.62 -7.13 -2.09
CA LYS A 70 10.32 -8.55 -2.27
C LYS A 70 8.90 -8.83 -1.79
N GLY A 71 8.14 -9.53 -2.59
CA GLY A 71 6.81 -10.03 -2.30
C GLY A 71 6.68 -11.51 -2.60
N SER A 72 5.45 -12.00 -2.51
CA SER A 72 5.08 -13.38 -2.80
C SER A 72 3.82 -13.38 -3.63
N TYR A 73 3.92 -13.93 -4.84
CA TYR A 73 2.79 -14.12 -5.73
C TYR A 73 2.18 -15.48 -5.44
N HIS A 74 0.93 -15.47 -4.98
CA HIS A 74 0.18 -16.67 -4.65
C HIS A 74 -0.78 -16.98 -5.79
N PHE A 75 -0.78 -18.22 -6.27
CA PHE A 75 -1.66 -18.66 -7.35
C PHE A 75 -2.26 -20.02 -7.03
N PHE A 76 -3.48 -20.24 -7.51
CA PHE A 76 -4.21 -21.47 -7.32
C PHE A 76 -3.76 -22.53 -8.34
N THR A 77 -3.54 -23.75 -7.88
CA THR A 77 -3.07 -24.89 -8.70
C THR A 77 -4.13 -25.95 -8.97
N GLY A 78 -5.40 -25.68 -8.62
CA GLY A 78 -6.50 -26.66 -8.68
C GLY A 78 -6.77 -27.35 -7.34
N VAL A 79 -5.72 -27.54 -6.52
CA VAL A 79 -5.81 -28.21 -5.21
C VAL A 79 -5.54 -27.28 -4.01
N GLY A 80 -4.95 -26.12 -4.26
CA GLY A 80 -4.56 -25.18 -3.22
C GLY A 80 -3.83 -23.98 -3.80
N TYR A 81 -3.34 -23.10 -2.91
CA TYR A 81 -2.50 -21.98 -3.29
C TYR A 81 -1.02 -22.34 -3.10
N GLU A 82 -0.25 -22.13 -4.15
CA GLU A 82 1.21 -22.12 -4.09
C GLU A 82 1.73 -20.68 -4.16
N SER A 83 3.00 -20.48 -3.83
CA SER A 83 3.63 -19.15 -3.85
C SER A 83 4.99 -19.17 -4.51
N ILE A 84 5.25 -18.16 -5.35
CA ILE A 84 6.57 -17.87 -5.89
C ILE A 84 7.08 -16.52 -5.33
N PRO A 85 8.36 -16.41 -4.97
CA PRO A 85 8.97 -15.13 -4.66
C PRO A 85 8.89 -14.21 -5.88
N THR A 86 8.46 -12.98 -5.68
CA THR A 86 8.29 -11.99 -6.75
C THR A 86 8.88 -10.66 -6.32
N GLU A 87 9.53 -9.97 -7.24
CA GLU A 87 9.98 -8.61 -7.03
C GLU A 87 8.90 -7.63 -7.49
N VAL A 88 8.54 -6.68 -6.64
CA VAL A 88 7.54 -5.64 -6.90
C VAL A 88 8.25 -4.30 -6.98
N VAL A 89 8.11 -3.65 -8.12
CA VAL A 89 8.57 -2.28 -8.35
C VAL A 89 7.35 -1.39 -8.42
N GLY A 90 7.34 -0.32 -7.65
CA GLY A 90 6.26 0.67 -7.71
C GLY A 90 6.78 2.07 -7.93
N VAL A 91 6.00 2.87 -8.63
CA VAL A 91 6.26 4.29 -8.89
C VAL A 91 4.98 5.07 -8.60
N PHE A 92 5.06 5.96 -7.62
CA PHE A 92 4.01 6.90 -7.30
C PHE A 92 4.23 8.23 -8.05
N SER A 93 3.24 8.63 -8.85
CA SER A 93 3.21 9.92 -9.55
C SER A 93 2.28 10.88 -8.80
N SER A 94 2.83 11.88 -8.12
CA SER A 94 2.05 12.93 -7.45
C SER A 94 1.16 13.75 -8.42
N PRO A 95 1.63 14.14 -9.62
CA PRO A 95 0.80 14.91 -10.56
C PRO A 95 -0.51 14.21 -10.96
N ASP A 96 -0.44 12.91 -11.21
CA ASP A 96 -1.59 12.13 -11.69
C ASP A 96 -2.28 11.33 -10.58
N THR A 97 -1.80 11.48 -9.34
CA THR A 97 -2.18 10.64 -8.17
C THR A 97 -2.35 9.18 -8.57
N THR A 98 -1.32 8.62 -9.20
CA THR A 98 -1.35 7.27 -9.77
C THR A 98 -0.21 6.45 -9.20
N LEU A 99 -0.53 5.25 -8.72
CA LEU A 99 0.44 4.24 -8.32
C LEU A 99 0.60 3.23 -9.46
N THR A 100 1.77 3.21 -10.09
CA THR A 100 2.11 2.15 -11.05
C THR A 100 2.84 1.03 -10.32
N LEU A 101 2.31 -0.19 -10.39
CA LEU A 101 2.98 -1.41 -9.90
C LEU A 101 3.43 -2.24 -11.10
N ASN A 102 4.67 -2.73 -11.04
CA ASN A 102 5.19 -3.73 -11.95
C ASN A 102 5.75 -4.90 -11.13
N TYR A 103 5.40 -6.12 -11.50
CA TYR A 103 6.00 -7.31 -10.93
C TYR A 103 6.15 -8.40 -11.98
N SER A 104 7.07 -9.34 -11.72
CA SER A 104 7.30 -10.50 -12.59
C SER A 104 7.00 -11.81 -11.87
N THR A 105 6.36 -12.73 -12.59
CA THR A 105 6.08 -14.11 -12.19
C THR A 105 6.71 -15.03 -13.24
N GLY A 106 7.96 -15.44 -13.01
CA GLY A 106 8.74 -16.20 -13.99
C GLY A 106 9.02 -15.38 -15.25
N THR A 107 8.41 -15.78 -16.38
CA THR A 107 8.59 -15.13 -17.69
C THR A 107 7.58 -14.03 -18.00
N GLN A 108 6.55 -13.85 -17.15
CA GLN A 108 5.51 -12.84 -17.37
C GLN A 108 5.71 -11.64 -16.45
N SER A 109 5.73 -10.44 -17.03
CA SER A 109 5.62 -9.18 -16.29
C SER A 109 4.17 -8.68 -16.36
N LYS A 110 3.68 -8.14 -15.23
CA LYS A 110 2.36 -7.52 -15.11
C LYS A 110 2.54 -6.08 -14.63
N ILE A 111 1.77 -5.17 -15.21
CA ILE A 111 1.78 -3.75 -14.87
C ILE A 111 0.34 -3.34 -14.54
N TYR A 112 0.16 -2.67 -13.40
CA TYR A 112 -1.10 -2.06 -12.97
C TYR A 112 -0.90 -0.57 -12.71
N ARG A 113 -1.86 0.25 -13.11
CA ARG A 113 -1.91 1.71 -12.91
C ARG A 113 -3.10 2.04 -12.02
N LEU A 114 -2.85 1.93 -10.72
CA LEU A 114 -3.87 2.06 -9.69
C LEU A 114 -4.14 3.52 -9.37
N LYS A 115 -5.41 3.85 -9.14
CA LYS A 115 -5.87 5.15 -8.63
C LYS A 115 -6.39 4.98 -7.20
N PRO A 116 -6.44 6.04 -6.38
CA PRO A 116 -7.03 5.97 -5.05
C PRO A 116 -8.49 5.52 -5.12
N GLY A 117 -8.89 4.67 -4.18
CA GLY A 117 -10.24 4.13 -4.06
C GLY A 117 -10.31 2.60 -4.20
N HIS A 118 -11.39 2.05 -3.67
CA HIS A 118 -11.71 0.63 -3.76
C HIS A 118 -12.12 0.21 -5.17
N ALA A 119 -11.86 -1.05 -5.52
CA ALA A 119 -12.33 -1.62 -6.77
C ALA A 119 -13.88 -1.61 -6.80
N GLN A 120 -14.46 -1.10 -7.89
CA GLN A 120 -15.92 -0.97 -8.04
C GLN A 120 -16.54 -2.12 -8.84
N MET A 121 -15.74 -3.06 -9.31
CA MET A 121 -16.17 -4.20 -10.10
C MET A 121 -15.48 -5.47 -9.64
N ALA A 122 -16.14 -6.62 -9.82
CA ALA A 122 -15.55 -7.93 -9.60
C ALA A 122 -15.12 -8.53 -10.95
N CYS A 123 -13.93 -9.15 -10.99
CA CYS A 123 -13.53 -9.95 -12.14
C CYS A 123 -14.18 -11.33 -12.05
N ASN A 124 -14.83 -11.76 -13.14
CA ASN A 124 -15.36 -13.11 -13.25
C ASN A 124 -14.27 -14.03 -13.81
N CYS A 125 -13.69 -14.87 -12.95
CA CYS A 125 -12.71 -15.88 -13.32
C CYS A 125 -13.13 -17.25 -12.79
N GLY A 126 -13.04 -18.29 -13.62
CA GLY A 126 -13.12 -19.68 -13.17
C GLY A 126 -11.71 -20.23 -12.96
N CYS A 127 -11.44 -20.77 -11.77
CA CYS A 127 -10.20 -21.49 -11.46
C CYS A 127 -10.57 -22.98 -11.35
N PHE A 128 -9.96 -23.82 -12.17
CA PHE A 128 -10.17 -25.27 -12.18
C PHE A 128 -8.87 -25.98 -11.82
#